data_AF-A0A966Y0F9-F1
#
_entry.id   AF-A0A966Y0F9-F1
#
_cell.length_a   1.000
_cell.length_b   1.000
_cell.length_c   1.000
_cell.angle_alpha   90.00
_cell.angle_beta   90.00
_cell.angle_gamma   90.00
#
_symmetry.space_group_name_H-M   'P 1'
#
loop_
_entity.id
_entity.type
_entity.pdbx_description
1 polymer ?
#
loop_
_entity_poly.entity_id
_entity_poly.type
_entity_poly.pdbx_seq_one_letter_code
_entity_poly.pdbx_strand_id
1 'polypeptide(L)'
;MDMGVRGIGAGSISTTIPDGAAGPELYGGAAATPQVSGDAAHAPVPTNDWWSSLVFNYFNSPTSAPLYADPIALRADGAGLQIGYQNSVRYIDAPGLQVVDNIKYEHSFAPGLHVGVEGLSGAGVTVSDYGDWTVTADWQDAGGGLRATFGHGLPFVYFSLNGDGAAVIDVMEAPPISRVDNPTQPLVYEIGGLSGTFNDSITRFKLPVDSGTQATRTRRP
;
A
#
# COMPACT_ATOMS: atom_id res chain seq x y z
N MET A 1 21.38 -40.68 1.89
CA MET A 1 20.26 -39.84 1.45
C MET A 1 20.85 -38.83 0.49
N ASP A 2 20.43 -38.85 -0.76
CA ASP A 2 20.89 -37.89 -1.75
C ASP A 2 20.41 -36.49 -1.33
N MET A 3 21.32 -35.52 -1.16
CA MET A 3 21.05 -34.24 -0.48
C MET A 3 20.17 -33.27 -1.30
N GLY A 4 19.51 -33.73 -2.36
CA GLY A 4 18.68 -32.93 -3.25
C GLY A 4 17.30 -33.52 -3.55
N VAL A 5 16.88 -34.61 -2.90
CA VAL A 5 15.62 -35.28 -3.23
C VAL A 5 14.82 -35.63 -1.98
N ARG A 6 13.54 -35.25 -1.97
CA ARG A 6 12.58 -35.57 -0.90
C ARG A 6 11.51 -36.52 -1.43
N GLY A 7 11.42 -37.72 -0.86
CA GLY A 7 10.37 -38.70 -1.19
C GLY A 7 8.99 -38.28 -0.70
N ILE A 8 7.96 -38.49 -1.53
CA ILE A 8 6.55 -38.22 -1.26
C ILE A 8 5.73 -39.41 -1.77
N GLY A 9 5.30 -40.29 -0.86
CA GLY A 9 4.65 -41.55 -1.23
C GLY A 9 5.56 -42.39 -2.13
N ALA A 10 5.06 -42.79 -3.30
CA ALA A 10 5.83 -43.53 -4.30
C ALA A 10 6.67 -42.62 -5.24
N GLY A 11 6.58 -41.30 -5.10
CA GLY A 11 7.32 -40.32 -5.91
C GLY A 11 8.34 -39.52 -5.10
N SER A 12 8.89 -38.48 -5.72
CA SER A 12 9.83 -37.56 -5.07
C SER A 12 9.83 -36.18 -5.70
N ILE A 13 10.26 -35.17 -4.94
CA ILE A 13 10.53 -33.81 -5.42
C ILE A 13 12.02 -33.49 -5.28
N SER A 14 12.56 -32.69 -6.19
CA SER A 14 13.90 -32.12 -6.02
C SER A 14 13.85 -30.96 -5.03
N THR A 15 14.84 -30.85 -4.16
CA THR A 15 15.07 -29.70 -3.28
C THR A 15 16.21 -28.81 -3.77
N THR A 16 16.79 -29.13 -4.92
CA THR A 16 17.79 -28.33 -5.63
C THR A 16 17.27 -27.96 -7.02
N ILE A 17 17.67 -26.79 -7.51
CA ILE A 17 17.37 -26.37 -8.88
C ILE A 17 18.17 -27.29 -9.83
N PRO A 18 17.54 -27.93 -10.82
CA PRO A 18 18.24 -28.74 -11.82
C PRO A 18 19.23 -27.90 -12.64
N ASP A 19 20.33 -28.52 -13.07
CA ASP A 19 21.32 -27.86 -13.92
C ASP A 19 20.68 -27.24 -15.17
N GLY A 20 20.96 -25.96 -15.40
CA GLY A 20 20.42 -25.19 -16.54
C GLY A 20 19.01 -24.63 -16.34
N ALA A 21 18.35 -24.89 -15.20
CA ALA A 21 17.09 -24.24 -14.85
C ALA A 21 17.31 -22.91 -14.12
N ALA A 22 16.43 -21.95 -14.38
CA ALA A 22 16.37 -20.67 -13.66
C ALA A 22 15.33 -20.71 -12.54
N GLY A 23 15.64 -20.02 -11.44
CA GLY A 23 14.67 -19.71 -10.38
C GLY A 23 13.81 -18.50 -10.75
N PRO A 24 13.04 -17.97 -9.79
CA PRO A 24 12.36 -16.69 -9.96
C PRO A 24 13.34 -15.57 -10.29
N GLU A 25 13.04 -14.76 -11.30
CA GLU A 25 13.88 -13.67 -11.78
C GLU A 25 13.08 -12.35 -11.86
N LEU A 26 13.80 -11.24 -11.71
CA LEU A 26 13.31 -9.89 -12.03
C LEU A 26 13.30 -9.69 -13.56
N TYR A 27 12.68 -8.61 -14.03
CA TYR A 27 12.58 -8.30 -15.46
C TYR A 27 13.93 -8.31 -16.22
N GLY A 28 15.03 -8.01 -15.53
CA GLY A 28 16.39 -8.01 -16.09
C GLY A 28 17.15 -9.35 -15.99
N GLY A 29 16.51 -10.44 -15.56
CA GLY A 29 17.14 -11.76 -15.38
C GLY A 29 17.97 -11.91 -14.09
N ALA A 30 17.96 -10.90 -13.21
CA ALA A 30 18.56 -11.03 -11.88
C ALA A 30 17.67 -11.93 -11.00
N ALA A 31 18.27 -12.78 -10.17
CA ALA A 31 17.52 -13.63 -9.24
C ALA A 31 16.63 -12.77 -8.32
N ALA A 32 15.34 -13.09 -8.27
CA ALA A 32 14.40 -12.41 -7.40
C ALA A 32 14.56 -12.91 -5.97
N THR A 33 14.75 -11.99 -5.03
CA THR A 33 14.78 -12.27 -3.60
C THR A 33 13.59 -11.57 -2.95
N PRO A 34 12.78 -12.26 -2.13
CA PRO A 34 11.63 -11.62 -1.49
C PRO A 34 12.08 -10.52 -0.52
N GLN A 35 11.43 -9.37 -0.60
CA GLN A 35 11.64 -8.24 0.31
C GLN A 35 10.80 -8.45 1.58
N VAL A 36 11.31 -9.28 2.49
CA VAL A 36 10.64 -9.65 3.74
C VAL A 36 11.48 -9.35 4.96
N SER A 37 10.80 -9.08 6.07
CA SER A 37 11.36 -8.86 7.40
C SER A 37 10.43 -9.49 8.44
N GLY A 38 10.72 -9.31 9.74
CA GLY A 38 9.83 -9.75 10.81
C GLY A 38 9.41 -11.22 10.73
N ASP A 39 8.14 -11.48 11.01
CA ASP A 39 7.56 -12.83 11.01
C ASP A 39 7.46 -13.39 9.58
N ALA A 40 7.24 -12.53 8.59
CA ALA A 40 7.19 -12.92 7.17
C ALA A 40 8.51 -13.51 6.66
N ALA A 41 9.66 -13.10 7.22
CA ALA A 41 10.96 -13.68 6.88
C ALA A 41 11.14 -15.14 7.34
N HIS A 42 10.28 -15.62 8.23
CA HIS A 42 10.31 -16.98 8.78
C HIS A 42 9.15 -17.86 8.26
N ALA A 43 8.41 -17.39 7.26
CA ALA A 43 7.27 -18.09 6.68
C ALA A 43 7.42 -18.21 5.15
N PRO A 44 6.78 -19.22 4.51
CA PRO A 44 6.71 -19.28 3.05
C PRO A 44 6.06 -18.01 2.50
N VAL A 45 6.76 -17.31 1.62
CA VAL A 45 6.28 -16.00 1.16
C VAL A 45 5.14 -16.17 0.15
N PRO A 46 3.97 -15.55 0.38
CA PRO A 46 2.87 -15.58 -0.58
C PRO A 46 3.27 -15.02 -1.94
N THR A 47 2.67 -15.58 -2.99
CA THR A 47 2.88 -15.16 -4.39
C THR A 47 1.52 -15.06 -5.08
N ASN A 48 1.45 -14.38 -6.23
CA ASN A 48 0.22 -14.25 -7.04
C ASN A 48 -0.93 -13.56 -6.29
N ASP A 49 -0.60 -12.63 -5.41
CA ASP A 49 -1.54 -11.88 -4.60
C ASP A 49 -1.51 -10.37 -4.95
N TRP A 50 -2.57 -9.64 -4.62
CA TRP A 50 -2.75 -8.23 -4.97
C TRP A 50 -1.64 -7.32 -4.42
N TRP A 51 -0.95 -7.76 -3.36
CA TRP A 51 0.17 -7.08 -2.70
C TRP A 51 1.55 -7.65 -3.05
N SER A 52 1.65 -8.60 -3.99
CA SER A 52 2.91 -9.29 -4.30
C SER A 52 4.03 -8.35 -4.78
N SER A 53 3.70 -7.18 -5.31
CA SER A 53 4.70 -6.19 -5.73
C SER A 53 5.47 -5.53 -4.57
N LEU A 54 4.99 -5.66 -3.31
CA LEU A 54 5.75 -5.28 -2.11
C LEU A 54 6.89 -6.24 -1.82
N VAL A 55 6.70 -7.52 -2.12
CA VAL A 55 7.69 -8.57 -1.86
C VAL A 55 8.62 -8.74 -3.06
N PHE A 56 8.02 -8.77 -4.25
CA PHE A 56 8.69 -9.01 -5.52
C PHE A 56 8.48 -7.81 -6.42
N ASN A 57 9.36 -6.85 -6.25
CA ASN A 57 9.41 -5.69 -7.13
C ASN A 57 10.07 -6.06 -8.47
N TYR A 58 9.28 -6.67 -9.35
CA TYR A 58 9.72 -7.26 -10.62
C TYR A 58 10.49 -6.28 -11.53
N PHE A 59 10.15 -5.00 -11.50
CA PHE A 59 10.78 -3.96 -12.33
C PHE A 59 11.94 -3.22 -11.64
N ASN A 60 12.38 -3.68 -10.46
CA ASN A 60 13.44 -3.02 -9.67
C ASN A 60 13.15 -1.53 -9.39
N SER A 61 11.88 -1.18 -9.19
CA SER A 61 11.42 0.17 -8.83
C SER A 61 11.66 0.48 -7.34
N PRO A 62 12.02 1.70 -6.93
CA PRO A 62 12.04 2.05 -5.49
C PRO A 62 10.63 2.06 -4.87
N THR A 63 9.58 1.82 -5.66
CA THR A 63 8.18 1.80 -5.24
C THR A 63 7.54 0.45 -5.57
N SER A 64 6.51 0.07 -4.81
CA SER A 64 5.61 -1.00 -5.26
C SER A 64 4.89 -0.59 -6.55
N ALA A 65 4.30 -1.57 -7.23
CA ALA A 65 3.21 -1.27 -8.15
C ALA A 65 1.98 -0.77 -7.34
N PRO A 66 0.98 -0.13 -7.98
CA PRO A 66 -0.27 0.15 -7.30
C PRO A 66 -0.93 -1.12 -6.76
N LEU A 67 -1.38 -1.06 -5.51
CA LEU A 67 -2.00 -2.14 -4.75
C LEU A 67 -3.48 -1.83 -4.61
N TYR A 68 -4.33 -2.57 -5.31
CA TYR A 68 -5.78 -2.37 -5.25
C TYR A 68 -6.38 -3.23 -4.15
N ALA A 69 -6.52 -2.65 -2.96
CA ALA A 69 -7.05 -3.32 -1.79
C ALA A 69 -8.59 -3.26 -1.71
N ASP A 70 -9.25 -2.33 -2.38
CA ASP A 70 -10.70 -2.11 -2.34
C ASP A 70 -11.28 -1.93 -0.91
N PRO A 71 -11.84 -0.76 -0.55
CA PRO A 71 -12.14 0.36 -1.43
C PRO A 71 -10.90 1.20 -1.78
N ILE A 72 -9.82 1.12 -1.01
CA ILE A 72 -8.64 1.96 -1.20
C ILE A 72 -7.62 1.31 -2.14
N ALA A 73 -6.87 2.16 -2.84
CA ALA A 73 -5.68 1.75 -3.58
C ALA A 73 -4.45 2.39 -2.93
N LEU A 74 -3.32 1.68 -2.93
CA LEU A 74 -2.11 2.12 -2.25
C LEU A 74 -0.88 2.00 -3.15
N ARG A 75 0.21 2.67 -2.79
CA ARG A 75 1.53 2.45 -3.39
C ARG A 75 2.61 2.79 -2.38
N ALA A 76 3.48 1.83 -2.08
CA ALA A 76 4.64 2.06 -1.24
C ALA A 76 5.73 2.75 -2.05
N ASP A 77 6.42 3.71 -1.45
CA ASP A 77 7.63 4.34 -2.00
C ASP A 77 8.71 4.48 -0.92
N GLY A 78 9.85 5.07 -1.27
CA GLY A 78 10.98 5.22 -0.35
C GLY A 78 10.76 6.23 0.79
N ALA A 79 9.64 6.94 0.82
CA ALA A 79 9.30 7.92 1.86
C ALA A 79 8.05 7.52 2.67
N GLY A 80 7.33 6.48 2.26
CA GLY A 80 6.18 5.96 3.00
C GLY A 80 5.12 5.34 2.09
N LEU A 81 3.86 5.56 2.45
CA LEU A 81 2.71 4.95 1.79
C LEU A 81 1.79 5.99 1.18
N GLN A 82 1.65 5.91 -0.15
CA GLN A 82 0.62 6.65 -0.87
C GLN A 82 -0.72 5.93 -0.76
N ILE A 83 -1.79 6.68 -0.49
CA ILE A 83 -3.16 6.18 -0.37
C ILE A 83 -4.05 6.98 -1.32
N GLY A 84 -4.84 6.27 -2.11
CA GLY A 84 -5.78 6.83 -3.07
C GLY A 84 -7.12 6.12 -3.03
N TYR A 85 -8.11 6.80 -3.58
CA TYR A 85 -9.43 6.24 -3.85
C TYR A 85 -9.91 6.78 -5.18
N GLN A 86 -10.39 5.90 -6.07
CA GLN A 86 -10.83 6.32 -7.40
C GLN A 86 -12.22 5.79 -7.73
N ASN A 87 -13.20 6.68 -7.66
CA ASN A 87 -14.61 6.37 -7.94
C ASN A 87 -15.01 6.56 -9.40
N SER A 88 -14.08 7.00 -10.25
CA SER A 88 -14.35 7.31 -11.65
C SER A 88 -13.66 6.29 -12.54
N VAL A 89 -14.44 5.60 -13.37
CA VAL A 89 -13.93 4.68 -14.37
C VAL A 89 -13.47 5.44 -15.60
N ARG A 90 -12.30 5.10 -16.12
CA ARG A 90 -11.80 5.62 -17.40
C ARG A 90 -12.13 4.61 -18.50
N TYR A 91 -12.97 5.01 -19.45
CA TYR A 91 -13.20 4.29 -20.70
C TYR A 91 -12.12 4.68 -21.71
N ILE A 92 -11.48 3.69 -22.34
CA ILE A 92 -10.45 3.91 -23.33
C ILE A 92 -10.74 3.02 -24.52
N ASP A 93 -10.90 3.67 -25.67
CA ASP A 93 -11.12 3.07 -26.97
C ASP A 93 -10.08 3.68 -27.90
N ALA A 94 -9.00 2.94 -28.15
CA ALA A 94 -7.83 3.46 -28.84
C ALA A 94 -7.05 2.35 -29.54
N PRO A 95 -6.71 2.50 -30.84
CA PRO A 95 -5.94 1.49 -31.56
C PRO A 95 -4.60 1.20 -30.89
N GLY A 96 -4.22 -0.09 -30.82
CA GLY A 96 -2.95 -0.53 -30.24
C GLY A 96 -3.05 -1.01 -28.79
N LEU A 97 -4.25 -1.04 -28.21
CA LEU A 97 -4.46 -1.69 -26.91
C LEU A 97 -4.38 -3.21 -27.04
N GLN A 98 -3.63 -3.85 -26.14
CA GLN A 98 -3.44 -5.31 -26.10
C GLN A 98 -4.65 -6.03 -25.45
N VAL A 99 -5.85 -5.66 -25.87
CA VAL A 99 -7.13 -6.20 -25.39
C VAL A 99 -8.09 -6.36 -26.56
N VAL A 100 -9.12 -7.18 -26.39
CA VAL A 100 -10.16 -7.39 -27.42
C VAL A 100 -10.81 -6.04 -27.77
N ASP A 101 -11.08 -5.85 -29.06
CA ASP A 101 -11.69 -4.66 -29.64
C ASP A 101 -10.97 -3.34 -29.38
N ASN A 102 -9.74 -3.37 -28.85
CA ASN A 102 -9.00 -2.21 -28.40
C ASN A 102 -9.76 -1.36 -27.35
N ILE A 103 -10.61 -1.99 -26.53
CA ILE A 103 -11.41 -1.31 -25.51
C ILE A 103 -11.01 -1.77 -24.10
N LYS A 104 -10.78 -0.82 -23.19
CA LYS A 104 -10.55 -1.10 -21.77
C LYS A 104 -11.28 -0.13 -20.83
N TYR A 105 -11.56 -0.62 -19.63
CA TYR A 105 -12.00 0.16 -18.49
C TYR A 105 -10.93 0.08 -17.41
N GLU A 106 -10.53 1.22 -16.86
CA GLU A 106 -9.54 1.25 -15.78
C GLU A 106 -9.89 2.26 -14.70
N HIS A 107 -9.58 1.90 -13.46
CA HIS A 107 -9.49 2.83 -12.34
C HIS A 107 -8.01 3.08 -12.08
N SER A 108 -7.46 4.12 -12.70
CA SER A 108 -6.04 4.43 -12.54
C SER A 108 -5.75 4.83 -11.10
N PHE A 109 -4.69 4.26 -10.52
CA PHE A 109 -4.20 4.71 -9.23
C PHE A 109 -3.83 6.20 -9.27
N ALA A 110 -4.36 6.94 -8.30
CA ALA A 110 -4.02 8.32 -8.06
C ALA A 110 -4.02 8.56 -6.55
N PRO A 111 -2.90 9.00 -5.98
CA PRO A 111 -2.81 9.24 -4.54
C PRO A 111 -3.54 10.52 -4.16
N GLY A 112 -4.22 10.50 -3.02
CA GLY A 112 -4.76 11.70 -2.37
C GLY A 112 -4.06 12.01 -1.04
N LEU A 113 -3.43 11.01 -0.43
CA LEU A 113 -2.64 11.14 0.79
C LEU A 113 -1.30 10.43 0.61
N HIS A 114 -0.26 10.96 1.24
CA HIS A 114 1.00 10.27 1.51
C HIS A 114 1.25 10.29 3.01
N VAL A 115 1.50 9.12 3.58
CA VAL A 115 1.79 8.95 5.01
C VAL A 115 3.22 8.47 5.15
N GLY A 116 4.03 9.26 5.84
CA GLY A 116 5.45 9.03 6.07
C GLY A 116 5.87 9.35 7.50
N VAL A 117 7.18 9.40 7.71
CA VAL A 117 7.81 9.84 8.96
C VAL A 117 8.85 10.90 8.61
N GLU A 118 9.00 11.91 9.44
CA GLU A 118 10.00 12.95 9.26
C GLU A 118 11.40 12.33 9.13
N GLY A 119 12.12 12.67 8.06
CA GLY A 119 13.46 12.16 7.77
C GLY A 119 13.51 10.85 6.96
N LEU A 120 12.41 10.11 6.87
CA LEU A 120 12.34 8.87 6.09
C LEU A 120 12.43 9.17 4.59
N SER A 121 13.51 8.72 3.95
CA SER A 121 13.71 8.90 2.51
C SER A 121 14.59 7.82 1.91
N GLY A 122 14.25 7.39 0.69
CA GLY A 122 15.01 6.36 -0.04
C GLY A 122 15.05 4.99 0.66
N ALA A 123 14.18 4.76 1.65
CA ALA A 123 14.15 3.51 2.40
C ALA A 123 13.61 2.38 1.52
N GLY A 124 14.20 1.19 1.64
CA GLY A 124 13.58 -0.02 1.11
C GLY A 124 12.33 -0.36 1.92
N VAL A 125 11.26 -0.77 1.25
CA VAL A 125 10.09 -1.36 1.90
C VAL A 125 10.24 -2.88 1.96
N THR A 126 9.84 -3.47 3.08
CA THR A 126 9.73 -4.92 3.25
C THR A 126 8.35 -5.29 3.74
N VAL A 127 7.95 -6.55 3.57
CA VAL A 127 6.75 -7.10 4.23
C VAL A 127 7.19 -7.76 5.54
N SER A 128 6.64 -7.29 6.67
CA SER A 128 6.99 -7.78 8.00
C SER A 128 6.02 -8.83 8.55
N ASP A 129 4.76 -8.79 8.11
CA ASP A 129 3.70 -9.74 8.49
C ASP A 129 2.60 -9.76 7.43
N TYR A 130 1.81 -10.83 7.40
CA TYR A 130 0.65 -10.99 6.52
C TYR A 130 -0.36 -11.99 7.08
N GLY A 131 -1.60 -11.88 6.62
CA GLY A 131 -2.66 -12.87 6.84
C GLY A 131 -3.42 -13.14 5.54
N ASP A 132 -4.58 -13.79 5.65
CA ASP A 132 -5.39 -14.15 4.48
C ASP A 132 -5.78 -12.95 3.60
N TRP A 133 -5.96 -11.77 4.21
CA TRP A 133 -6.45 -10.56 3.53
C TRP A 133 -5.62 -9.31 3.83
N THR A 134 -4.69 -9.38 4.78
CA THR A 134 -3.94 -8.22 5.29
C THR A 134 -2.44 -8.39 5.08
N VAL A 135 -1.75 -7.27 4.89
CA VAL A 135 -0.30 -7.21 4.77
C VAL A 135 0.22 -6.03 5.59
N THR A 136 1.40 -6.21 6.15
CA THR A 136 2.09 -5.19 6.93
C THR A 136 3.40 -4.80 6.25
N ALA A 137 3.37 -3.65 5.57
CA ALA A 137 4.55 -3.02 4.97
C ALA A 137 5.39 -2.33 6.05
N ASP A 138 6.71 -2.42 5.93
CA ASP A 138 7.67 -1.98 6.93
C ASP A 138 8.84 -1.24 6.27
N TRP A 139 9.04 0.01 6.69
CA TRP A 139 10.16 0.87 6.33
C TRP A 139 11.01 1.07 7.58
N GLN A 140 12.30 0.77 7.47
CA GLN A 140 13.26 0.96 8.56
C GLN A 140 14.45 1.77 8.03
N ASP A 141 14.87 2.78 8.79
CA ASP A 141 16.12 3.50 8.58
C ASP A 141 16.87 3.69 9.92
N ALA A 142 17.94 4.49 9.91
CA ALA A 142 18.74 4.73 11.11
C ALA A 142 18.08 5.66 12.15
N GLY A 143 17.09 6.46 11.73
CA GLY A 143 16.37 7.44 12.56
C GLY A 143 15.01 6.97 13.07
N GLY A 144 14.49 5.87 12.51
CA GLY A 144 13.25 5.25 12.95
C GLY A 144 12.66 4.31 11.90
N GLY A 145 11.38 3.99 12.06
CA GLY A 145 10.65 3.14 11.14
C GLY A 145 9.16 3.48 11.09
N LEU A 146 8.58 3.20 9.93
CA LEU A 146 7.15 3.26 9.68
C LEU A 146 6.67 1.86 9.40
N ARG A 147 5.54 1.47 9.97
CA ARG A 147 4.85 0.25 9.60
C ARG A 147 3.40 0.55 9.29
N ALA A 148 2.91 -0.01 8.19
CA ALA A 148 1.55 0.18 7.71
C ALA A 148 0.87 -1.17 7.48
N THR A 149 -0.22 -1.42 8.20
CA THR A 149 -1.05 -2.61 8.03
C THR A 149 -2.34 -2.24 7.31
N PHE A 150 -2.60 -2.91 6.20
CA PHE A 150 -3.78 -2.70 5.35
C PHE A 150 -4.19 -4.01 4.72
N GLY A 151 -5.37 -4.07 4.13
CA GLY A 151 -5.88 -5.32 3.60
C GLY A 151 -7.04 -5.17 2.64
N HIS A 152 -7.31 -6.25 1.92
CA HIS A 152 -8.40 -6.30 0.97
C HIS A 152 -9.75 -6.16 1.70
N GLY A 153 -10.65 -5.33 1.18
CA GLY A 153 -11.94 -5.06 1.81
C GLY A 153 -11.89 -4.13 3.03
N LEU A 154 -10.72 -3.60 3.40
CA LEU A 154 -10.58 -2.72 4.57
C LEU A 154 -10.57 -1.24 4.17
N PRO A 155 -11.44 -0.39 4.77
CA PRO A 155 -11.41 1.04 4.53
C PRO A 155 -10.36 1.78 5.39
N PHE A 156 -9.47 1.06 6.08
CA PHE A 156 -8.50 1.62 7.01
C PHE A 156 -7.08 1.12 6.72
N VAL A 157 -6.11 1.99 6.99
CA VAL A 157 -4.69 1.64 7.11
C VAL A 157 -4.27 1.97 8.53
N TYR A 158 -3.61 1.03 9.20
CA TYR A 158 -3.09 1.20 10.55
C TYR A 158 -1.60 1.49 10.49
N PHE A 159 -1.19 2.63 11.04
CA PHE A 159 0.21 3.03 11.10
C PHE A 159 0.77 2.89 12.51
N SER A 160 1.99 2.37 12.61
CA SER A 160 2.78 2.39 13.83
C SER A 160 4.18 2.92 13.54
N LEU A 161 4.67 3.78 14.42
CA LEU A 161 6.02 4.33 14.33
C LEU A 161 6.96 3.56 15.26
N ASN A 162 8.20 3.43 14.84
CA ASN A 162 9.30 2.99 15.68
C ASN A 162 10.34 4.12 15.73
N GLY A 163 10.62 4.68 16.90
CA GLY A 163 11.49 5.84 17.06
C GLY A 163 10.73 7.15 17.29
N ASP A 164 11.49 8.25 17.33
CA ASP A 164 11.00 9.56 17.80
C ASP A 164 10.59 10.51 16.66
N GLY A 165 10.73 10.06 15.40
CA GLY A 165 10.33 10.85 14.23
C GLY A 165 8.82 11.13 14.22
N ALA A 166 8.45 12.36 13.84
CA ALA A 166 7.04 12.73 13.74
C ALA A 166 6.36 12.05 12.55
N ALA A 167 5.11 11.62 12.71
CA ALA A 167 4.28 11.22 11.57
C ALA A 167 4.07 12.43 10.65
N VAL A 168 4.25 12.23 9.35
CA VAL A 168 3.97 13.22 8.31
C VAL A 168 2.80 12.72 7.48
N ILE A 169 1.82 13.59 7.27
CA ILE A 169 0.65 13.31 6.42
C ILE A 169 0.55 14.44 5.41
N ASP A 170 0.91 14.14 4.18
CA ASP A 170 0.81 15.08 3.08
C ASP A 170 -0.48 14.85 2.30
N VAL A 171 -1.23 15.92 2.09
CA VAL A 171 -2.35 15.91 1.15
C VAL A 171 -1.77 16.09 -0.24
N MET A 172 -1.86 15.04 -1.05
CA MET A 172 -1.36 15.08 -2.41
C MET A 172 -2.38 15.77 -3.31
N GLU A 173 -1.89 16.55 -4.27
CA GLU A 173 -2.75 17.13 -5.30
C GLU A 173 -3.46 15.98 -6.02
N ALA A 174 -4.78 15.88 -5.84
CA ALA A 174 -5.58 14.95 -6.61
C ALA A 174 -5.37 15.30 -8.09
N PRO A 175 -5.17 14.31 -9.00
CA PRO A 175 -5.19 14.60 -10.41
C PRO A 175 -6.47 15.39 -10.71
N PRO A 176 -6.43 16.40 -11.59
CA PRO A 176 -7.59 17.23 -11.88
C PRO A 176 -8.67 16.38 -12.56
N ILE A 177 -9.47 15.69 -11.76
CA ILE A 177 -10.81 15.27 -12.15
C ILE A 177 -11.66 16.51 -12.00
N SER A 178 -11.71 17.30 -13.07
CA SER A 178 -12.76 18.30 -13.23
C SER A 178 -14.10 17.57 -13.13
N ARG A 179 -14.71 17.66 -11.96
CA ARG A 179 -16.17 17.62 -11.84
C ARG A 179 -16.59 19.06 -11.60
N VAL A 180 -16.42 19.88 -12.64
CA VAL A 180 -16.79 21.29 -12.71
C VAL A 180 -15.88 22.17 -11.83
N ASP A 181 -15.06 22.99 -12.47
CA ASP A 181 -13.96 23.80 -11.92
C ASP A 181 -14.39 24.93 -10.95
N ASN A 182 -15.28 24.67 -10.01
CA ASN A 182 -15.47 25.51 -8.85
C ASN A 182 -16.04 24.66 -7.71
N PRO A 183 -15.38 24.56 -6.55
CA PRO A 183 -16.05 24.00 -5.37
C PRO A 183 -17.25 24.90 -5.05
N THR A 184 -18.46 24.36 -5.23
CA THR A 184 -19.69 25.04 -4.80
C THR A 184 -19.84 24.84 -3.30
N GLN A 185 -19.48 25.88 -2.54
CA GLN A 185 -19.57 25.90 -1.07
C GLN A 185 -18.74 24.81 -0.36
N PRO A 186 -17.40 24.78 -0.55
CA PRO A 186 -16.57 23.92 0.29
C PRO A 186 -16.76 24.37 1.75
N LEU A 187 -16.98 23.41 2.63
CA LEU A 187 -17.04 23.69 4.06
C LEU A 187 -15.60 23.95 4.53
N VAL A 188 -15.24 25.23 4.60
CA VAL A 188 -13.93 25.69 5.09
C VAL A 188 -14.05 25.96 6.58
N TYR A 189 -13.20 25.29 7.37
CA TYR A 189 -13.03 25.59 8.78
C TYR A 189 -11.76 26.40 8.96
N GLU A 190 -11.90 27.64 9.41
CA GLU A 190 -10.78 28.50 9.81
C GLU A 190 -10.70 28.49 11.34
N ILE A 191 -9.51 28.16 11.89
CA ILE A 191 -9.25 28.26 13.32
C ILE A 191 -8.45 29.53 13.56
N GLY A 192 -9.14 30.61 13.94
CA GLY A 192 -8.53 31.89 14.32
C GLY A 192 -8.29 32.00 15.82
N GLY A 193 -7.44 32.96 16.22
CA GLY A 193 -7.31 33.37 17.63
C GLY A 193 -6.55 32.41 18.54
N LEU A 194 -5.73 31.51 18.00
CA LEU A 194 -4.82 30.69 18.79
C LEU A 194 -3.73 31.56 19.43
N SER A 195 -3.91 31.95 20.68
CA SER A 195 -2.91 32.66 21.50
C SER A 195 -2.49 31.80 22.69
N GLY A 196 -1.25 31.33 22.67
CA GLY A 196 -0.67 30.50 23.72
C GLY A 196 0.81 30.28 23.49
N THR A 197 1.56 30.05 24.56
CA THR A 197 2.98 29.71 24.47
C THR A 197 3.12 28.24 24.07
N PHE A 198 3.85 27.98 23.00
CA PHE A 198 4.21 26.62 22.59
C PHE A 198 4.98 25.92 23.72
N ASN A 199 4.52 24.73 24.11
CA ASN A 199 5.02 23.99 25.27
C ASN A 199 5.39 22.54 24.93
N ASP A 200 5.78 22.28 23.68
CA ASP A 200 6.14 20.96 23.13
C ASP A 200 5.06 19.87 23.31
N SER A 201 3.81 20.27 23.62
CA SER A 201 2.68 19.35 23.76
C SER A 201 1.84 19.28 22.49
N ILE A 202 1.28 18.10 22.19
CA ILE A 202 0.38 17.91 21.04
C ILE A 202 -0.95 18.62 21.30
N THR A 203 -1.32 19.54 20.41
CA THR A 203 -2.69 20.07 20.36
C THR A 203 -3.56 19.16 19.51
N ARG A 204 -4.58 18.54 20.11
CA ARG A 204 -5.55 17.71 19.39
C ARG A 204 -6.81 18.50 19.10
N PHE A 205 -7.23 18.50 17.84
CA PHE A 205 -8.53 19.00 17.43
C PHE A 205 -9.44 17.80 17.14
N LYS A 206 -10.66 17.82 17.70
CA LYS A 206 -11.72 16.89 17.31
C LYS A 206 -12.70 17.65 16.43
N LEU A 207 -12.75 17.29 15.16
CA LEU A 207 -13.76 17.79 14.23
C LEU A 207 -14.86 16.73 14.12
N PRO A 208 -16.01 16.90 14.79
CA PRO A 208 -17.12 15.98 14.60
C PRO A 208 -17.63 16.11 13.17
N VAL A 209 -17.62 15.01 12.42
CA VAL A 209 -18.25 14.93 11.11
C VAL A 209 -19.65 14.40 11.33
N ASP A 210 -20.66 15.24 11.11
CA ASP A 210 -22.06 14.80 11.01
C ASP A 210 -22.36 14.50 9.54
N SER A 211 -22.63 13.23 9.22
CA SER A 211 -22.94 12.79 7.86
C SER A 211 -24.40 13.07 7.44
N GLY A 212 -25.18 13.80 8.26
CA GLY A 212 -26.55 14.21 7.96
C GLY A 212 -27.55 13.04 7.76
N THR A 213 -27.12 11.82 8.07
CA THR A 213 -27.93 10.61 7.97
C THR A 213 -28.18 10.12 9.38
N GLN A 214 -29.42 10.28 9.88
CA GLN A 214 -29.82 9.65 11.13
C GLN A 214 -29.60 8.14 11.03
N ALA A 215 -28.67 7.61 11.83
CA ALA A 215 -28.58 6.18 12.08
C ALA A 215 -29.87 5.74 12.78
N THR A 216 -30.89 5.38 11.99
CA THR A 216 -32.16 4.89 12.52
C THR A 216 -31.94 3.48 13.01
N ARG A 217 -31.60 3.34 14.29
CA ARG A 217 -31.59 2.05 14.99
C ARG A 217 -33.04 1.62 15.23
N THR A 218 -33.66 0.95 14.27
CA THR A 218 -34.94 0.28 14.50
C THR A 218 -34.70 -0.94 15.37
N ARG A 219 -34.99 -0.82 16.67
CA ARG A 219 -35.21 -1.98 17.54
C ARG A 219 -36.62 -2.47 17.23
N ARG A 220 -36.77 -3.59 16.53
CA ARG A 220 -38.08 -4.28 16.47
C ARG A 220 -38.36 -4.92 17.84
N PRO A 221 -39.63 -4.91 18.29
CA PRO A 221 -40.06 -5.58 19.52
C PRO A 221 -39.87 -7.09 19.46
#